data_AF-A0A928VF32-F1
#
_entry.id   AF-A0A928VF32-F1
#
_cell.length_a   1.000
_cell.length_b   1.000
_cell.length_c   1.000
_cell.angle_alpha   90.00
_cell.angle_beta   90.00
_cell.angle_gamma   90.00
#
_symmetry.space_group_name_H-M   'P 1'
#
loop_
_entity.id
_entity.type
_entity.pdbx_description
1 polymer ?
#
loop_
_entity_poly.entity_id
_entity_poly.type
_entity_poly.pdbx_seq_one_letter_code
_entity_poly.pdbx_strand_id
1 'polypeptide(L)' 'MSKILVTGAAGFIGFHLSQRLLAEGHRVVGVDNLNDYYDVRLKHDRLLQLH' A
#
# COMPACT_ATOMS: atom_id res chain seq x y z
N MET A 1 -16.97 -6.82 -5.17
CA MET A 1 -15.74 -6.18 -5.70
C MET A 1 -15.91 -4.67 -5.67
N SER A 2 -15.11 -3.97 -4.87
CA SER A 2 -15.19 -2.51 -4.68
C SER A 2 -13.89 -1.83 -5.11
N LYS A 3 -13.94 -0.55 -5.51
CA LYS A 3 -12.76 0.30 -5.68
C LYS A 3 -12.48 1.06 -4.38
N ILE A 4 -11.27 0.93 -3.84
CA ILE A 4 -10.89 1.44 -2.52
C ILE A 4 -9.64 2.31 -2.65
N LEU A 5 -9.66 3.52 -2.07
CA LEU A 5 -8.49 4.39 -1.93
C LEU A 5 -7.83 4.12 -0.58
N VAL A 6 -6.53 3.83 -0.58
CA VAL A 6 -5.72 3.69 0.64
C VAL A 6 -4.63 4.76 0.64
N THR A 7 -4.71 5.68 1.61
CA THR A 7 -3.65 6.67 1.85
C THR A 7 -2.60 6.11 2.80
N GLY A 8 -1.32 6.41 2.57
CA GLY A 8 -0.22 5.80 3.31
C GLY A 8 0.03 4.34 2.93
N ALA A 9 -0.23 3.98 1.67
CA ALA A 9 -0.20 2.59 1.20
C ALA A 9 1.18 1.90 1.31
N ALA A 10 2.28 2.67 1.36
CA ALA A 10 3.63 2.13 1.58
C ALA A 10 4.04 2.14 3.08
N GLY A 11 3.24 2.76 3.93
CA GLY A 11 3.36 2.69 5.39
C GLY A 11 3.06 1.29 5.94
N PHE A 12 3.35 1.07 7.21
CA PHE A 12 3.19 -0.26 7.85
C PHE A 12 1.75 -0.77 7.77
N ILE A 13 0.78 0.02 8.24
CA ILE A 13 -0.64 -0.36 8.25
C ILE A 13 -1.21 -0.38 6.83
N GLY A 14 -0.93 0.66 6.04
CA GLY A 14 -1.46 0.79 4.69
C GLY A 14 -1.04 -0.35 3.77
N PHE A 15 0.20 -0.84 3.91
CA PHE A 15 0.70 -1.99 3.17
C PHE A 15 -0.08 -3.28 3.49
N HIS A 16 -0.19 -3.64 4.77
CA HIS A 16 -0.89 -4.86 5.18
C HIS A 16 -2.40 -4.80 4.85
N LEU A 17 -3.02 -3.62 4.98
CA LEU A 17 -4.40 -3.41 4.58
C LEU A 17 -4.57 -3.58 3.06
N SER A 18 -3.69 -2.96 2.26
CA SER A 18 -3.74 -3.06 0.80
C SER A 18 -3.57 -4.50 0.33
N GLN A 19 -2.61 -5.25 0.89
CA GLN A 19 -2.47 -6.68 0.61
C GLN A 19 -3.74 -7.48 0.90
N ARG A 20 -4.36 -7.25 2.07
CA ARG A 20 -5.57 -7.96 2.46
C ARG A 20 -6.73 -7.68 1.49
N LEU A 21 -6.94 -6.41 1.15
CA LEU A 21 -8.02 -5.99 0.24
C LEU A 21 -7.81 -6.53 -1.18
N LEU A 22 -6.57 -6.56 -1.67
CA LEU A 22 -6.23 -7.18 -2.96
C LEU A 22 -6.51 -8.69 -2.93
N ALA A 23 -6.12 -9.39 -1.86
CA ALA A 23 -6.39 -10.82 -1.68
C ALA A 23 -7.89 -11.16 -1.60
N GLU A 24 -8.72 -10.23 -1.12
CA GLU A 24 -10.19 -10.33 -1.12
C GLU A 24 -10.83 -9.98 -2.48
N GLY A 25 -10.04 -9.63 -3.50
CA GLY A 25 -10.49 -9.34 -4.86
C GLY A 25 -11.00 -7.91 -5.07
N HIS A 26 -10.68 -6.98 -4.16
CA HIS A 26 -10.97 -5.56 -4.37
C HIS A 26 -9.92 -4.91 -5.29
N ARG A 27 -10.30 -3.81 -5.95
CA ARG A 27 -9.32 -2.93 -6.60
C ARG A 27 -8.88 -1.86 -5.63
N VAL A 28 -7.58 -1.78 -5.37
CA VAL A 28 -6.98 -0.79 -4.48
C VAL A 28 -6.24 0.27 -5.30
N VAL A 29 -6.46 1.54 -4.98
CA VAL A 29 -5.64 2.66 -5.43
C VAL A 29 -4.87 3.15 -4.21
N GLY A 30 -3.55 2.96 -4.22
CA GLY A 30 -2.68 3.39 -3.12
C GLY A 30 -2.07 4.78 -3.40
N VAL A 31 -2.05 5.65 -2.39
CA VAL A 31 -1.32 6.93 -2.43
C VAL A 31 -0.41 7.02 -1.22
N ASP A 32 0.87 7.33 -1.42
CA ASP A 32 1.85 7.55 -0.35
C ASP A 32 2.78 8.69 -0.75
N ASN A 33 3.21 9.50 0.22
CA ASN A 33 4.10 10.63 -0.03
C ASN A 33 5.58 10.22 -0.06
N LEU A 34 5.90 8.96 0.28
CA LEU A 34 7.26 8.43 0.36
C LEU A 34 8.22 9.31 1.19
N ASN A 35 7.70 9.97 2.24
CA ASN A 35 8.54 10.75 3.14
C ASN A 35 9.60 9.88 3.85
N ASP A 36 10.64 10.54 4.35
CA ASP A 36 11.83 9.97 4.98
C ASP A 36 11.62 9.53 6.44
N TYR A 37 10.38 9.54 6.94
CA TYR A 37 10.03 9.02 8.27
C TYR A 37 10.37 7.52 8.43
N TYR A 38 10.43 6.79 7.31
CA TYR A 38 11.04 5.47 7.19
C TYR A 38 12.03 5.48 6.02
N ASP A 39 13.00 4.55 6.02
CA ASP A 39 13.88 4.35 4.87
C ASP A 39 13.04 4.15 3.60
N VAL A 40 13.29 5.02 2.62
CA VAL A 40 12.55 5.04 1.34
C VAL A 40 12.65 3.69 0.63
N ARG A 41 13.75 2.95 0.82
CA ARG A 41 13.93 1.59 0.28
C ARG A 41 12.88 0.62 0.82
N LEU A 42 12.57 0.68 2.11
CA LEU A 42 11.52 -0.15 2.72
C LEU A 42 10.14 0.14 2.12
N LYS A 43 9.85 1.40 1.80
CA LYS A 43 8.59 1.79 1.15
C LYS A 43 8.53 1.27 -0.29
N HIS A 44 9.63 1.33 -1.04
CA HIS A 44 9.71 0.76 -2.38
C HIS A 44 9.52 -0.76 -2.37
N ASP A 45 10.18 -1.48 -1.46
CA ASP A 45 10.06 -2.94 -1.34
C ASP A 45 8.62 -3.38 -1.06
N ARG A 46 7.87 -2.59 -0.28
CA ARG A 46 6.43 -2.82 -0.02
C ARG A 46 5.57 -2.58 -1.25
N LEU A 47 5.84 -1.50 -2.00
CA LEU A 47 5.10 -1.19 -3.22
C LEU A 47 5.30 -2.27 -4.29
N LEU A 48 6.49 -2.85 -4.41
CA LEU A 48 6.78 -3.96 -5.33
C LEU A 48 6.04 -5.26 -5.00
N GLN A 49 5.40 -5.36 -3.83
CA GLN A 49 4.60 -6.54 -3.46
C GLN A 49 3.10 -6.35 -3.71
N LEU A 50 2.68 -5.15 -4.15
CA LEU A 50 1.30 -4.83 -4.47
C LEU A 50 1.13 -4.87 -6.00
N HIS A 51 0.56 -5.97 -6.52
CA HIS A 51 0.27 -6.19 -7.94
C HIS A 51 -1.25 -6.35 -8.18
#